data_AF-A0A7C5YN12-F1
#
_entry.id   AF-A0A7C5YN12-F1
#
_cell.length_a   1.000
_cell.length_b   1.000
_cell.length_c   1.000
_cell.angle_alpha   90.00
_cell.angle_beta   90.00
_cell.angle_gamma   90.00
#
_symmetry.space_group_name_H-M   'P 1'
#
loop_
_entity.id
_entity.type
_entity.pdbx_description
1 polymer ?
#
loop_
_entity_poly.entity_id
_entity_poly.type
_entity_poly.pdbx_seq_one_letter_code
_entity_poly.pdbx_strand_id
1 'polypeptide(L)'
;MSLAQHYFERLHAQLKELERRSLSAIEQAADKCADCLMRGGVVHIYDTGHLVSRELINRAGGLAAFTPLSFDLQVDNPNPYREAQGVGAQTHPETVRCVVRAALDRSRITAGDVLIIGSVSGKTPFPVELALQARERGVFTIGLTALDYSSQLESEHESGKRLFEVVDLVIDNAAPYGDAMLTLEGVETAFCPASGIGAAAALWAMVAGIVERMTAAGKPPTLLASINRPNGMEQYKQTIEQYKQRGY
;
A
#
# COMPACT_ATOMS: atom_id res chain seq x y z
N MET A 1 19.25 17.57 24.24
CA MET A 1 18.42 16.39 23.94
C MET A 1 19.19 15.51 22.97
N SER A 2 19.18 14.18 23.12
CA SER A 2 19.83 13.29 22.15
C SER A 2 19.01 13.22 20.85
N LEU A 3 19.65 12.85 19.73
CA LEU A 3 18.92 12.62 18.46
C LEU A 3 17.85 11.52 18.60
N ALA A 4 18.09 10.49 19.41
CA ALA A 4 17.11 9.45 19.67
C ALA A 4 15.89 9.98 20.42
N GLN A 5 16.07 10.87 21.39
CA GLN A 5 14.94 11.55 22.07
C GLN A 5 14.16 12.43 21.08
N HIS A 6 14.88 13.22 20.27
CA HIS A 6 14.25 14.06 19.26
C HIS A 6 13.48 13.25 18.22
N TYR A 7 13.99 12.08 17.81
CA TYR A 7 13.28 11.14 16.94
C TYR A 7 11.90 10.75 17.50
N PHE A 8 11.84 10.33 18.76
CA PHE A 8 10.56 9.93 19.37
C PHE A 8 9.58 11.12 19.48
N GLU A 9 10.07 12.33 19.72
CA GLU A 9 9.22 13.53 19.68
C GLU A 9 8.65 13.77 18.28
N ARG A 10 9.47 13.66 17.23
CA ARG A 10 9.03 13.80 15.83
C ARG A 10 8.05 12.70 15.43
N LEU A 11 8.29 11.46 15.87
CA LEU A 11 7.40 10.34 15.66
C LEU A 11 6.03 10.57 16.32
N HIS A 12 5.99 10.99 17.58
CA HIS A 12 4.72 11.30 18.25
C HIS A 12 3.96 12.44 17.56
N ALA A 13 4.67 13.47 17.09
CA ALA A 13 4.05 14.55 16.32
C ALA A 13 3.47 14.03 14.99
N GLN A 14 4.19 13.19 14.26
CA GLN A 14 3.70 12.59 13.02
C GLN A 14 2.44 11.76 13.26
N LEU A 15 2.41 10.90 14.30
CA LEU A 15 1.25 10.06 14.58
C LEU A 15 0.01 10.89 14.94
N LYS A 16 0.18 12.02 15.65
CA LYS A 16 -0.91 12.97 15.91
C LYS A 16 -1.42 13.62 14.63
N GLU A 17 -0.52 14.02 13.74
CA GLU A 17 -0.93 14.59 12.44
C GLU A 17 -1.59 13.55 11.54
N LEU A 18 -1.12 12.31 11.55
CA LEU A 18 -1.75 11.20 10.85
C LEU A 18 -3.20 11.01 11.31
N GLU A 19 -3.42 10.90 12.62
CA GLU A 19 -4.76 10.77 13.19
C GLU A 19 -5.63 11.98 12.79
N ARG A 20 -5.13 13.20 13.00
CA ARG A 20 -5.87 14.43 12.70
C ARG A 20 -6.25 14.56 11.22
N ARG A 21 -5.36 14.19 10.30
CA ARG A 21 -5.55 14.37 8.84
C ARG A 21 -6.30 13.20 8.20
N SER A 22 -6.07 11.98 8.67
CA SER A 22 -6.41 10.77 7.92
C SER A 22 -7.42 9.87 8.61
N LEU A 23 -7.82 10.13 9.87
CA LEU A 23 -8.77 9.25 10.57
C LEU A 23 -10.08 9.06 9.79
N SER A 24 -10.66 10.13 9.24
CA SER A 24 -11.88 10.01 8.43
C SER A 24 -11.68 9.16 7.17
N ALA A 25 -10.52 9.28 6.50
CA ALA A 25 -10.21 8.47 5.33
C ALA A 25 -9.92 7.00 5.71
N ILE A 26 -9.28 6.77 6.85
CA ILE A 26 -9.03 5.43 7.41
C ILE A 26 -10.35 4.73 7.73
N GLU A 27 -11.30 5.43 8.36
CA GLU A 27 -12.64 4.90 8.65
C GLU A 27 -13.40 4.58 7.35
N GLN A 28 -13.38 5.48 6.36
CA GLN A 28 -14.00 5.22 5.06
C GLN A 28 -13.34 4.04 4.32
N ALA A 29 -12.02 3.89 4.43
CA ALA A 29 -11.32 2.74 3.87
C ALA A 29 -11.74 1.44 4.56
N ALA A 30 -11.92 1.47 5.88
CA ALA A 30 -12.41 0.34 6.66
C ALA A 30 -13.84 -0.04 6.26
N ASP A 31 -14.74 0.93 6.04
CA ASP A 31 -16.09 0.71 5.50
C ASP A 31 -16.03 -0.02 4.15
N LYS A 32 -15.25 0.52 3.21
CA LYS A 32 -15.12 -0.06 1.85
C LYS A 32 -14.54 -1.46 1.86
N CYS A 33 -13.52 -1.70 2.69
CA CYS A 33 -12.91 -3.01 2.82
C CYS A 33 -13.87 -4.01 3.50
N ALA A 34 -14.56 -3.63 4.57
CA ALA A 34 -15.54 -4.49 5.23
C ALA A 34 -16.69 -4.86 4.26
N ASP A 35 -17.24 -3.88 3.54
CA ASP A 35 -18.30 -4.12 2.55
C ASP A 35 -17.84 -4.99 1.37
N CYS A 36 -16.59 -4.83 0.93
CA CYS A 36 -15.97 -5.68 -0.08
C CYS A 36 -15.92 -7.13 0.40
N LEU A 37 -15.33 -7.35 1.58
CA LEU A 37 -15.17 -8.69 2.14
C LEU A 37 -16.53 -9.35 2.41
N MET A 38 -17.48 -8.67 3.06
CA MET A 38 -18.79 -9.26 3.39
C MET A 38 -19.65 -9.63 2.16
N ARG A 39 -19.29 -9.15 0.97
CA ARG A 39 -19.91 -9.49 -0.32
C ARG A 39 -19.11 -10.54 -1.11
N GLY A 40 -18.09 -11.14 -0.51
CA GLY A 40 -17.22 -12.14 -1.14
C GLY A 40 -16.14 -11.55 -2.05
N GLY A 41 -15.90 -10.24 -2.01
CA GLY A 41 -14.83 -9.57 -2.75
C GLY A 41 -13.48 -9.70 -2.06
N VAL A 42 -12.42 -9.25 -2.74
CA VAL A 42 -11.03 -9.36 -2.28
C VAL A 42 -10.41 -7.98 -2.08
N VAL A 43 -9.61 -7.84 -1.01
CA VAL A 43 -8.79 -6.65 -0.78
C VAL A 43 -7.36 -6.94 -1.23
N HIS A 44 -6.94 -6.29 -2.31
CA HIS A 44 -5.63 -6.40 -2.92
C HIS A 44 -4.70 -5.31 -2.41
N ILE A 45 -3.41 -5.64 -2.27
CA ILE A 45 -2.38 -4.70 -1.86
C ILE A 45 -1.25 -4.68 -2.89
N TYR A 46 -1.05 -3.54 -3.53
CA TYR A 46 0.12 -3.23 -4.34
C TYR A 46 1.03 -2.27 -3.56
N ASP A 47 2.31 -2.60 -3.47
CA ASP A 47 3.30 -1.85 -2.68
C ASP A 47 4.59 -1.68 -3.51
N THR A 48 5.03 -0.44 -3.70
CA THR A 48 6.23 -0.14 -4.48
C THR A 48 7.55 -0.38 -3.73
N GLY A 49 7.53 -0.84 -2.47
CA GLY A 49 8.71 -1.45 -1.84
C GLY A 49 9.10 -0.97 -0.44
N HIS A 50 8.24 -0.24 0.29
CA HIS A 50 8.63 0.28 1.61
C HIS A 50 8.26 -0.63 2.78
N LEU A 51 7.02 -1.14 2.87
CA LEU A 51 6.61 -2.02 3.98
C LEU A 51 5.20 -2.60 3.85
N VAL A 52 4.28 -1.88 3.22
CA VAL A 52 2.82 -2.05 3.31
C VAL A 52 2.38 -3.50 3.12
N SER A 53 2.87 -4.15 2.06
CA SER A 53 2.54 -5.54 1.76
C SER A 53 3.06 -6.51 2.83
N ARG A 54 4.30 -6.29 3.31
CA ARG A 54 4.97 -7.13 4.31
C ARG A 54 4.43 -6.94 5.72
N GLU A 55 3.88 -5.75 6.02
CA GLU A 55 3.35 -5.44 7.35
C GLU A 55 1.94 -5.99 7.57
N LEU A 56 1.13 -6.08 6.52
CA LEU A 56 -0.25 -6.55 6.63
C LEU A 56 -0.44 -8.03 6.29
N ILE A 57 0.30 -8.56 5.32
CA ILE A 57 0.04 -9.88 4.78
C ILE A 57 0.77 -10.94 5.61
N ASN A 58 0.05 -12.01 5.95
CA ASN A 58 0.57 -13.17 6.67
C ASN A 58 1.23 -12.82 8.01
N ARG A 59 0.60 -11.91 8.76
CA ARG A 59 1.08 -11.42 10.07
C ARG A 59 0.14 -11.84 11.19
N ALA A 60 0.71 -12.22 12.33
CA ALA A 60 -0.06 -12.58 13.52
C ALA A 60 -0.88 -11.36 13.99
N GLY A 61 -2.18 -11.58 14.24
CA GLY A 61 -3.14 -10.50 14.50
C GLY A 61 -3.68 -9.79 13.25
N GLY A 62 -3.13 -10.10 12.07
CA GLY A 62 -3.60 -9.60 10.79
C GLY A 62 -4.77 -10.41 10.22
N LEU A 63 -5.46 -9.82 9.26
CA LEU A 63 -6.52 -10.47 8.50
C LEU A 63 -5.94 -11.51 7.54
N ALA A 64 -6.60 -12.66 7.41
CA ALA A 64 -6.29 -13.63 6.34
C ALA A 64 -6.68 -13.12 4.93
N ALA A 65 -7.43 -12.01 4.89
CA ALA A 65 -8.13 -11.47 3.73
C ALA A 65 -7.24 -10.75 2.69
N PHE A 66 -6.08 -10.25 3.11
CA PHE A 66 -5.26 -9.40 2.25
C PHE A 66 -4.46 -10.22 1.25
N THR A 67 -4.62 -9.87 -0.03
CA THR A 67 -3.94 -10.55 -1.13
C THR A 67 -2.89 -9.63 -1.73
N PRO A 68 -1.62 -10.06 -1.88
CA PRO A 68 -0.63 -9.26 -2.57
C PRO A 68 -0.97 -9.21 -4.06
N LEU A 69 -0.95 -8.00 -4.63
CA LEU A 69 -0.88 -7.78 -6.06
C LEU A 69 0.54 -7.29 -6.37
N SER A 70 1.33 -8.14 -7.02
CA SER A 70 2.66 -7.78 -7.50
C SER A 70 2.82 -8.24 -8.94
N PHE A 71 3.52 -7.43 -9.71
CA PHE A 71 3.92 -7.75 -11.08
C PHE A 71 5.22 -7.04 -11.36
N ASP A 72 6.01 -7.65 -12.23
CA ASP A 72 7.27 -7.10 -12.71
C ASP A 72 7.47 -7.53 -14.16
N LEU A 73 8.09 -6.67 -14.96
CA LEU A 73 8.56 -6.99 -16.30
C LEU A 73 10.07 -6.85 -16.31
N GLN A 74 10.75 -7.96 -16.03
CA GLN A 74 12.21 -8.03 -16.11
C GLN A 74 12.63 -8.51 -17.51
N VAL A 75 13.41 -7.68 -18.20
CA VAL A 75 14.03 -8.03 -19.48
C VAL A 75 15.54 -8.03 -19.29
N ASP A 76 16.17 -9.19 -19.42
CA ASP A 76 17.62 -9.33 -19.44
C ASP A 76 18.09 -9.42 -20.90
N ASN A 77 18.71 -8.34 -21.38
CA ASN A 77 19.18 -8.22 -22.76
C ASN A 77 20.54 -7.50 -22.81
N PRO A 78 21.59 -8.10 -22.22
CA PRO A 78 22.90 -7.47 -22.13
C PRO A 78 23.54 -7.44 -23.52
N ASN A 79 23.96 -6.25 -23.94
CA ASN A 79 24.67 -6.08 -25.21
C ASN A 79 25.82 -5.09 -25.00
N PRO A 80 27.06 -5.59 -24.79
CA PRO A 80 28.20 -4.75 -24.44
C PRO A 80 28.51 -3.67 -25.47
N TYR A 81 28.24 -3.93 -26.76
CA TYR A 81 28.43 -2.93 -27.81
C TYR A 81 27.44 -1.78 -27.65
N ARG A 82 26.14 -2.06 -27.40
CA ARG A 82 25.10 -1.04 -27.23
C ARG A 82 25.23 -0.28 -25.91
N GLU A 83 25.60 -0.98 -24.83
CA GLU A 83 25.90 -0.38 -23.53
C GLU A 83 27.07 0.60 -23.62
N ALA A 84 28.15 0.24 -24.33
CA ALA A 84 29.27 1.14 -24.60
C ALA A 84 28.89 2.37 -25.46
N GLN A 85 27.77 2.32 -26.19
CA GLN A 85 27.19 3.46 -26.90
C GLN A 85 26.19 4.26 -26.03
N GLY A 86 26.02 3.92 -24.75
CA GLY A 86 25.06 4.56 -23.85
C GLY A 86 23.59 4.25 -24.14
N VAL A 87 23.30 3.19 -24.92
CA VAL A 87 21.92 2.77 -25.22
C VAL A 87 21.36 2.03 -24.01
N GLY A 88 20.59 2.75 -23.19
CA GLY A 88 19.85 2.19 -22.07
C GLY A 88 18.43 1.74 -22.42
N ALA A 89 17.83 0.93 -21.56
CA ALA A 89 16.41 0.62 -21.65
C ALA A 89 15.56 1.89 -21.48
N GLN A 90 14.53 2.03 -22.31
CA GLN A 90 13.55 3.11 -22.22
C GLN A 90 12.18 2.50 -21.96
N THR A 91 11.47 3.02 -20.96
CA THR A 91 10.08 2.65 -20.71
C THR A 91 9.20 3.76 -21.25
N HIS A 92 8.50 3.51 -22.35
CA HIS A 92 7.54 4.45 -22.91
C HIS A 92 6.20 4.36 -22.16
N PRO A 93 5.36 5.42 -22.17
CA PRO A 93 4.04 5.37 -21.56
C PRO A 93 3.20 4.17 -22.04
N GLU A 94 3.23 3.87 -23.35
CA GLU A 94 2.53 2.71 -23.91
C GLU A 94 3.02 1.38 -23.35
N THR A 95 4.32 1.27 -23.00
CA THR A 95 4.87 0.09 -22.33
C THR A 95 4.26 -0.06 -20.94
N VAL A 96 4.17 1.03 -20.17
CA VAL A 96 3.54 1.02 -18.83
C VAL A 96 2.08 0.59 -18.93
N ARG A 97 1.32 1.21 -19.85
CA ARG A 97 -0.09 0.86 -20.10
C ARG A 97 -0.27 -0.62 -20.41
N CYS A 98 0.53 -1.16 -21.34
CA CYS A 98 0.51 -2.57 -21.73
C CYS A 98 0.85 -3.51 -20.57
N VAL A 99 1.89 -3.19 -19.79
CA VAL A 99 2.31 -4.03 -18.65
C VAL A 99 1.24 -4.07 -17.57
N VAL A 100 0.70 -2.92 -17.18
CA VAL A 100 -0.40 -2.84 -16.20
C VAL A 100 -1.63 -3.58 -16.71
N ARG A 101 -1.99 -3.40 -17.99
CA ARG A 101 -3.10 -4.10 -18.63
C ARG A 101 -2.93 -5.61 -18.54
N ALA A 102 -1.77 -6.11 -18.94
CA ALA A 102 -1.46 -7.54 -18.92
C ALA A 102 -1.44 -8.09 -17.49
N ALA A 103 -0.91 -7.33 -16.52
CA ALA A 103 -0.91 -7.71 -15.11
C ALA A 103 -2.33 -7.86 -14.57
N LEU A 104 -3.20 -6.86 -14.81
CA LEU A 104 -4.59 -6.91 -14.38
C LEU A 104 -5.38 -8.01 -15.11
N ASP A 105 -5.18 -8.22 -16.41
CA ASP A 105 -5.83 -9.29 -17.19
C ASP A 105 -5.43 -10.70 -16.72
N ARG A 106 -4.20 -10.87 -16.23
CA ARG A 106 -3.71 -12.15 -15.69
C ARG A 106 -4.04 -12.35 -14.20
N SER A 107 -4.38 -11.29 -13.50
CA SER A 107 -4.72 -11.35 -12.08
C SER A 107 -6.14 -11.92 -11.85
N ARG A 108 -6.50 -12.10 -10.58
CA ARG A 108 -7.86 -12.50 -10.18
C ARG A 108 -8.69 -11.30 -9.65
N ILE A 109 -8.24 -10.07 -9.91
CA ILE A 109 -8.96 -8.87 -9.50
C ILE A 109 -10.25 -8.73 -10.31
N THR A 110 -11.34 -8.37 -9.64
CA THR A 110 -12.66 -8.23 -10.27
C THR A 110 -13.37 -6.95 -9.85
N ALA A 111 -14.41 -6.57 -10.60
CA ALA A 111 -15.24 -5.43 -10.24
C ALA A 111 -15.87 -5.64 -8.84
N GLY A 112 -15.85 -4.62 -8.00
CA GLY A 112 -16.31 -4.69 -6.61
C GLY A 112 -15.23 -5.01 -5.59
N ASP A 113 -14.04 -5.42 -6.02
CA ASP A 113 -12.85 -5.54 -5.17
C ASP A 113 -12.34 -4.17 -4.71
N VAL A 114 -11.47 -4.19 -3.69
CA VAL A 114 -10.70 -3.02 -3.26
C VAL A 114 -9.22 -3.23 -3.58
N LEU A 115 -8.55 -2.20 -4.11
CA LEU A 115 -7.11 -2.18 -4.34
C LEU A 115 -6.45 -1.04 -3.56
N ILE A 116 -5.60 -1.41 -2.60
CA ILE A 116 -4.75 -0.48 -1.87
C ILE A 116 -3.41 -0.37 -2.62
N ILE A 117 -3.02 0.86 -2.95
CA ILE A 117 -1.80 1.17 -3.71
C ILE A 117 -0.89 2.03 -2.82
N GLY A 118 0.21 1.46 -2.36
CA GLY A 118 1.23 2.15 -1.57
C GLY A 118 2.31 2.77 -2.46
N SER A 119 2.40 4.10 -2.47
CA SER A 119 3.51 4.83 -3.09
C SER A 119 3.72 6.18 -2.40
N VAL A 120 4.89 6.36 -1.79
CA VAL A 120 5.19 7.55 -0.97
C VAL A 120 5.20 8.83 -1.81
N SER A 121 5.87 8.81 -2.96
CA SER A 121 5.87 9.93 -3.90
C SER A 121 4.63 9.96 -4.79
N GLY A 122 4.06 8.79 -5.12
CA GLY A 122 2.93 8.66 -6.04
C GLY A 122 3.18 9.19 -7.46
N LYS A 123 4.43 9.53 -7.81
CA LYS A 123 4.76 10.23 -9.06
C LYS A 123 5.11 9.30 -10.23
N THR A 124 5.51 8.06 -9.93
CA THR A 124 6.00 7.14 -10.95
C THR A 124 4.85 6.59 -11.80
N PRO A 125 5.08 6.18 -13.05
CA PRO A 125 3.99 5.82 -13.96
C PRO A 125 3.16 4.61 -13.52
N PHE A 126 3.80 3.55 -13.01
CA PHE A 126 3.13 2.29 -12.67
C PHE A 126 2.01 2.40 -11.63
N PRO A 127 2.19 3.01 -10.44
CA PRO A 127 1.11 3.14 -9.47
C PRO A 127 -0.05 4.01 -9.99
N VAL A 128 0.25 5.05 -10.78
CA VAL A 128 -0.76 5.93 -11.38
C VAL A 128 -1.59 5.17 -12.41
N GLU A 129 -0.92 4.49 -13.34
CA GLU A 129 -1.56 3.71 -14.40
C GLU A 129 -2.36 2.53 -13.83
N LEU A 130 -1.82 1.86 -12.80
CA LEU A 130 -2.53 0.81 -12.06
C LEU A 130 -3.83 1.32 -11.45
N ALA A 131 -3.81 2.49 -10.80
CA ALA A 131 -5.01 3.08 -10.22
C ALA A 131 -6.06 3.39 -11.30
N LEU A 132 -5.66 4.02 -12.41
CA LEU A 132 -6.56 4.38 -13.50
C LEU A 132 -7.23 3.13 -14.10
N GLN A 133 -6.45 2.13 -14.51
CA GLN A 133 -6.98 0.92 -15.12
C GLN A 133 -7.79 0.05 -14.15
N ALA A 134 -7.44 0.02 -12.86
CA ALA A 134 -8.23 -0.70 -11.86
C ALA A 134 -9.62 -0.08 -11.69
N ARG A 135 -9.70 1.26 -11.64
CA ARG A 135 -10.98 1.99 -11.56
C ARG A 135 -11.85 1.77 -12.78
N GLU A 136 -11.27 1.76 -13.97
CA GLU A 136 -11.99 1.43 -15.22
C GLU A 136 -12.61 0.02 -15.18
N ARG A 137 -12.02 -0.90 -14.41
CA ARG A 137 -12.54 -2.26 -14.19
C ARG A 137 -13.56 -2.34 -13.03
N GLY A 138 -13.95 -1.23 -12.43
CA GLY A 138 -14.89 -1.19 -11.31
C GLY A 138 -14.29 -1.61 -9.96
N VAL A 139 -12.96 -1.55 -9.81
CA VAL A 139 -12.27 -1.74 -8.53
C VAL A 139 -12.22 -0.42 -7.77
N PHE A 140 -12.53 -0.43 -6.48
CA PHE A 140 -12.36 0.75 -5.63
C PHE A 140 -10.89 0.92 -5.24
N THR A 141 -10.30 2.06 -5.53
CA THR A 141 -8.86 2.28 -5.33
C THR A 141 -8.57 3.19 -4.14
N ILE A 142 -7.63 2.76 -3.30
CA ILE A 142 -7.15 3.51 -2.14
C ILE A 142 -5.67 3.81 -2.34
N GLY A 143 -5.29 5.09 -2.40
CA GLY A 143 -3.89 5.52 -2.46
C GLY A 143 -3.34 5.81 -1.08
N LEU A 144 -2.28 5.09 -0.67
CA LEU A 144 -1.53 5.37 0.56
C LEU A 144 -0.23 6.09 0.20
N THR A 145 -0.13 7.37 0.55
CA THR A 145 0.93 8.26 0.07
C THR A 145 1.27 9.34 1.08
N ALA A 146 2.30 10.16 0.82
CA ALA A 146 2.68 11.29 1.66
C ALA A 146 2.29 12.59 0.97
N LEU A 147 1.18 13.23 1.36
CA LEU A 147 0.67 14.38 0.60
C LEU A 147 1.63 15.57 0.60
N ASP A 148 2.30 15.83 1.72
CA ASP A 148 3.26 16.94 1.84
C ASP A 148 4.50 16.73 0.94
N TYR A 149 4.78 15.49 0.56
CA TYR A 149 5.83 15.16 -0.39
C TYR A 149 5.30 15.08 -1.82
N SER A 150 4.30 14.23 -2.07
CA SER A 150 3.75 13.94 -3.40
C SER A 150 3.25 15.21 -4.13
N SER A 151 2.59 16.13 -3.41
CA SER A 151 2.04 17.36 -4.01
C SER A 151 3.09 18.31 -4.59
N GLN A 152 4.35 18.20 -4.14
CA GLN A 152 5.46 19.04 -4.59
C GLN A 152 6.27 18.40 -5.73
N LEU A 153 5.96 17.17 -6.11
CA LEU A 153 6.67 16.45 -7.16
C LEU A 153 5.96 16.62 -8.50
N GLU A 154 6.76 16.70 -9.56
CA GLU A 154 6.27 16.55 -10.93
C GLU A 154 5.96 15.07 -11.20
N SER A 155 4.83 14.81 -11.86
CA SER A 155 4.47 13.45 -12.26
C SER A 155 5.34 12.98 -13.41
N GLU A 156 5.74 11.70 -13.38
CA GLU A 156 6.39 11.02 -14.49
C GLU A 156 5.37 10.31 -15.39
N HIS A 157 4.10 10.27 -14.99
CA HIS A 157 3.02 9.69 -15.78
C HIS A 157 2.55 10.66 -16.87
N GLU A 158 2.18 10.14 -18.05
CA GLU A 158 1.79 10.95 -19.22
C GLU A 158 0.56 11.85 -18.97
N SER A 159 -0.28 11.48 -18.00
CA SER A 159 -1.45 12.29 -17.61
C SER A 159 -1.08 13.55 -16.81
N GLY A 160 0.18 13.68 -16.38
CA GLY A 160 0.63 14.74 -15.47
C GLY A 160 0.13 14.58 -14.03
N LYS A 161 -0.61 13.51 -13.72
CA LYS A 161 -1.20 13.26 -12.40
C LYS A 161 -0.36 12.33 -11.54
N ARG A 162 -0.46 12.48 -10.23
CA ARG A 162 0.09 11.60 -9.20
C ARG A 162 -0.98 10.67 -8.66
N LEU A 163 -0.57 9.66 -7.91
CA LEU A 163 -1.45 8.64 -7.36
C LEU A 163 -2.66 9.23 -6.60
N PHE A 164 -2.42 10.23 -5.74
CA PHE A 164 -3.49 10.84 -4.94
C PHE A 164 -4.57 11.57 -5.76
N GLU A 165 -4.30 11.86 -7.04
CA GLU A 165 -5.21 12.56 -7.93
C GLU A 165 -6.05 11.63 -8.80
N VAL A 166 -5.75 10.32 -8.78
CA VAL A 166 -6.39 9.33 -9.66
C VAL A 166 -7.14 8.23 -8.92
N VAL A 167 -6.89 8.06 -7.62
CA VAL A 167 -7.58 7.07 -6.76
C VAL A 167 -8.95 7.59 -6.27
N ASP A 168 -9.80 6.67 -5.81
CA ASP A 168 -11.12 7.02 -5.25
C ASP A 168 -11.02 7.56 -3.82
N LEU A 169 -10.03 7.09 -3.05
CA LEU A 169 -9.79 7.51 -1.67
C LEU A 169 -8.29 7.64 -1.39
N VAL A 170 -7.90 8.70 -0.71
CA VAL A 170 -6.50 8.94 -0.30
C VAL A 170 -6.36 8.75 1.20
N ILE A 171 -5.38 7.96 1.60
CA ILE A 171 -4.87 7.92 2.97
C ILE A 171 -3.50 8.58 2.97
N ASP A 172 -3.40 9.71 3.67
CA ASP A 172 -2.14 10.42 3.85
C ASP A 172 -1.38 9.82 5.04
N ASN A 173 -0.16 9.34 4.83
CA ASN A 173 0.69 8.75 5.87
C ASN A 173 1.41 9.81 6.74
N ALA A 174 1.16 11.10 6.47
CA ALA A 174 1.70 12.25 7.19
C ALA A 174 3.24 12.33 7.20
N ALA A 175 3.92 11.66 6.27
CA ALA A 175 5.36 11.84 6.10
C ALA A 175 5.65 13.24 5.53
N PRO A 176 6.69 13.94 6.06
CA PRO A 176 7.07 15.25 5.54
C PRO A 176 7.72 15.13 4.16
N TYR A 177 7.89 16.27 3.50
CA TYR A 177 8.68 16.36 2.27
C TYR A 177 10.07 15.73 2.45
N GLY A 178 10.48 14.90 1.48
CA GLY A 178 11.74 14.17 1.50
C GLY A 178 11.74 12.91 2.35
N ASP A 179 10.62 12.55 2.98
CA ASP A 179 10.46 11.34 3.80
C ASP A 179 11.58 11.17 4.84
N ALA A 180 11.80 12.21 5.65
CA ALA A 180 12.83 12.21 6.68
C ALA A 180 12.40 13.00 7.92
N MET A 181 12.65 12.47 9.10
CA MET A 181 12.28 13.11 10.37
C MET A 181 13.38 14.02 10.93
N LEU A 182 14.65 13.75 10.63
CA LEU A 182 15.79 14.36 11.31
C LEU A 182 16.80 14.98 10.36
N THR A 183 17.51 15.97 10.87
CA THR A 183 18.71 16.58 10.27
C THR A 183 19.78 16.74 11.34
N LEU A 184 21.05 16.86 10.94
CA LEU A 184 22.17 17.07 11.85
C LEU A 184 23.27 17.85 11.13
N GLU A 185 23.85 18.87 11.79
CA GLU A 185 25.00 19.61 11.24
C GLU A 185 26.16 18.65 10.93
N GLY A 186 26.74 18.79 9.72
CA GLY A 186 27.77 17.88 9.22
C GLY A 186 27.23 16.61 8.55
N VAL A 187 25.91 16.40 8.52
CA VAL A 187 25.25 15.34 7.74
C VAL A 187 24.43 15.99 6.62
N GLU A 188 24.83 15.75 5.37
CA GLU A 188 24.23 16.43 4.20
C GLU A 188 22.77 16.03 3.94
N THR A 189 22.41 14.79 4.27
CA THR A 189 21.11 14.21 3.93
C THR A 189 20.25 14.05 5.17
N ALA A 190 19.00 14.52 5.09
CA ALA A 190 18.00 14.24 6.12
C ALA A 190 17.74 12.72 6.24
N PHE A 191 17.48 12.23 7.43
CA PHE A 191 17.45 10.79 7.72
C PHE A 191 16.30 10.40 8.66
N CYS A 192 16.18 9.09 8.94
CA CYS A 192 15.07 8.47 9.66
C CYS A 192 13.72 8.66 8.94
N PRO A 193 13.38 7.79 7.97
CA PRO A 193 12.17 7.96 7.18
C PRO A 193 10.89 7.79 8.01
N ALA A 194 9.85 8.49 7.59
CA ALA A 194 8.61 8.66 8.32
C ALA A 194 7.45 7.84 7.71
N SER A 195 7.47 7.67 6.40
CA SER A 195 6.39 7.10 5.61
C SER A 195 6.03 5.68 6.01
N GLY A 196 7.01 4.83 6.30
CA GLY A 196 6.78 3.43 6.67
C GLY A 196 5.98 3.29 7.97
N ILE A 197 6.29 4.10 8.98
CA ILE A 197 5.60 4.06 10.28
C ILE A 197 4.20 4.65 10.16
N GLY A 198 4.06 5.77 9.45
CA GLY A 198 2.75 6.37 9.19
C GLY A 198 1.84 5.44 8.39
N ALA A 199 2.39 4.77 7.37
CA ALA A 199 1.68 3.78 6.57
C ALA A 199 1.22 2.58 7.42
N ALA A 200 2.11 1.99 8.21
CA ALA A 200 1.79 0.88 9.09
C ALA A 200 0.70 1.25 10.11
N ALA A 201 0.83 2.41 10.77
CA ALA A 201 -0.15 2.88 11.75
C ALA A 201 -1.54 3.10 11.12
N ALA A 202 -1.60 3.77 9.96
CA ALA A 202 -2.85 4.02 9.25
C ALA A 202 -3.57 2.73 8.84
N LEU A 203 -2.80 1.77 8.33
CA LEU A 203 -3.32 0.49 7.86
C LEU A 203 -3.76 -0.43 9.01
N TRP A 204 -3.04 -0.45 10.14
CA TRP A 204 -3.49 -1.18 11.32
C TRP A 204 -4.74 -0.56 11.94
N ALA A 205 -4.87 0.77 11.93
CA ALA A 205 -6.11 1.44 12.31
C ALA A 205 -7.27 1.06 11.38
N MET A 206 -7.04 1.01 10.06
CA MET A 206 -8.02 0.52 9.09
C MET A 206 -8.43 -0.93 9.37
N VAL A 207 -7.48 -1.82 9.69
CA VAL A 207 -7.77 -3.21 10.09
C VAL A 207 -8.67 -3.27 11.32
N ALA A 208 -8.40 -2.43 12.33
CA ALA A 208 -9.25 -2.35 13.51
C ALA A 208 -10.70 -1.97 13.14
N GLY A 209 -10.88 -0.97 12.28
CA GLY A 209 -12.19 -0.57 11.76
C GLY A 209 -12.88 -1.68 10.96
N ILE A 210 -12.15 -2.44 10.13
CA ILE A 210 -12.69 -3.59 9.38
C ILE A 210 -13.24 -4.64 10.35
N VAL A 211 -12.44 -5.01 11.35
CA VAL A 211 -12.82 -6.03 12.35
C VAL A 211 -14.07 -5.58 13.11
N GLU A 212 -14.12 -4.32 13.55
CA GLU A 212 -15.28 -3.75 14.23
C GLU A 212 -16.56 -3.88 13.39
N ARG A 213 -16.53 -3.40 12.15
CA ARG A 213 -17.68 -3.38 11.23
C ARG A 213 -18.19 -4.77 10.89
N MET A 214 -17.27 -5.65 10.50
CA MET A 214 -17.61 -7.04 10.14
C MET A 214 -18.16 -7.81 11.35
N THR A 215 -17.61 -7.59 12.55
CA THR A 215 -18.12 -8.21 13.78
C THR A 215 -19.50 -7.68 14.14
N ALA A 216 -19.73 -6.37 14.05
CA ALA A 216 -21.04 -5.75 14.29
C ALA A 216 -22.12 -6.27 13.31
N ALA A 217 -21.72 -6.62 12.08
CA ALA A 217 -22.60 -7.24 11.07
C ALA A 217 -22.82 -8.76 11.26
N GLY A 218 -22.28 -9.37 12.33
CA GLY A 218 -22.40 -10.81 12.60
C GLY A 218 -21.56 -11.70 11.69
N LYS A 219 -20.59 -11.12 10.95
CA LYS A 219 -19.67 -11.82 10.05
C LYS A 219 -18.21 -11.53 10.44
N PRO A 220 -17.76 -11.91 11.65
CA PRO A 220 -16.41 -11.56 12.12
C PRO A 220 -15.33 -12.09 11.16
N PRO A 221 -14.27 -11.31 10.87
CA PRO A 221 -13.26 -11.74 9.93
C PRO A 221 -12.31 -12.77 10.56
N THR A 222 -11.67 -13.54 9.69
CA THR A 222 -10.65 -14.52 10.02
C THR A 222 -9.33 -13.81 10.31
N LEU A 223 -8.85 -13.95 11.55
CA LEU A 223 -7.56 -13.40 12.01
C LEU A 223 -6.51 -14.51 12.12
N LEU A 224 -5.27 -14.19 11.76
CA LEU A 224 -4.15 -15.13 11.83
C LEU A 224 -3.61 -15.19 13.26
N ALA A 225 -3.61 -16.39 13.85
CA ALA A 225 -2.93 -16.63 15.11
C ALA A 225 -1.40 -16.66 14.92
N SER A 226 -0.65 -16.34 15.99
CA SER A 226 0.80 -16.47 15.98
C SER A 226 1.22 -17.95 15.93
N ILE A 227 2.03 -18.31 14.93
CA ILE A 227 2.56 -19.67 14.77
C ILE A 227 3.47 -20.11 15.92
N ASN A 228 4.02 -19.15 16.67
CA ASN A 228 4.94 -19.39 17.78
C ASN A 228 4.21 -19.78 19.09
N ARG A 229 2.87 -19.75 19.11
CA ARG A 229 2.08 -20.28 20.23
C ARG A 229 2.06 -21.81 20.18
N PRO A 230 1.81 -22.50 21.32
CA PRO A 230 1.48 -23.92 21.29
C PRO A 230 0.38 -24.21 20.26
N ASN A 231 0.61 -25.18 19.38
CA ASN A 231 -0.27 -25.54 18.25
C ASN A 231 -0.50 -24.44 17.19
N GLY A 232 0.30 -23.35 17.19
CA GLY A 232 0.10 -22.20 16.32
C GLY A 232 0.18 -22.53 14.82
N MET A 233 1.07 -23.44 14.41
CA MET A 233 1.14 -23.90 13.01
C MET A 233 -0.09 -24.69 12.56
N GLU A 234 -0.70 -25.46 13.45
CA GLU A 234 -1.93 -26.20 13.14
C GLU A 234 -3.12 -25.24 13.03
N GLN A 235 -3.24 -24.32 13.99
CA GLN A 235 -4.26 -23.27 13.97
C GLN A 235 -4.15 -22.42 12.70
N TYR A 236 -2.95 -21.98 12.34
CA TYR A 236 -2.72 -21.23 11.10
C TYR A 236 -3.22 -21.99 9.86
N LYS A 237 -2.89 -23.29 9.73
CA LYS A 237 -3.38 -24.12 8.62
C LYS A 237 -4.91 -24.20 8.61
N GLN A 238 -5.53 -24.41 9.76
CA GLN A 238 -6.99 -24.44 9.89
C GLN A 238 -7.62 -23.10 9.49
N THR A 239 -7.05 -21.99 9.95
CA THR A 239 -7.47 -20.62 9.60
C THR A 239 -7.42 -20.38 8.09
N ILE A 240 -6.33 -20.78 7.43
CA ILE A 240 -6.20 -20.66 5.97
C ILE A 240 -7.19 -21.56 5.23
N GLU A 241 -7.41 -22.79 5.67
CA GLU A 241 -8.40 -23.68 5.05
C GLU A 241 -9.84 -23.15 5.24
N GLN A 242 -10.17 -22.60 6.40
CA GLN A 242 -11.46 -21.94 6.63
C GLN A 242 -11.64 -20.75 5.69
N TYR A 243 -10.62 -19.90 5.53
CA TYR A 243 -10.66 -18.78 4.59
C TYR A 243 -10.85 -19.25 3.14
N LYS A 244 -10.12 -20.28 2.70
CA LYS A 244 -10.29 -20.86 1.34
C LYS A 244 -11.71 -21.38 1.08
N GLN A 245 -12.34 -21.97 2.08
CA GLN A 245 -13.68 -22.55 1.94
C GLN A 245 -14.79 -21.51 1.99
N ARG A 246 -14.63 -20.46 2.81
CA ARG A 246 -15.71 -19.54 3.14
C ARG A 246 -15.56 -18.17 2.48
N GLY A 247 -14.34 -17.76 2.12
CA GLY A 247 -14.06 -16.35 1.90
C GLY A 247 -14.59 -15.53 3.08
N TYR A 248 -15.43 -14.55 2.76
CA TYR A 248 -16.25 -13.76 3.68
C TYR A 248 -17.66 -13.51 3.12
#